data_AF-A0AAZ1X9A4-F1
#
_entry.id   AF-A0AAZ1X9A4-F1
#
_cell.length_a   1.000
_cell.length_b   1.000
_cell.length_c   1.000
_cell.angle_alpha   90.00
_cell.angle_beta   90.00
_cell.angle_gamma   90.00
#
_symmetry.space_group_name_H-M   'P 1'
#
loop_
_entity.id
_entity.type
_entity.pdbx_description
1 polymer ?
#
loop_
_entity_poly.entity_id
_entity_poly.type
_entity_poly.pdbx_seq_one_letter_code
_entity_poly.pdbx_strand_id
1 'polypeptide(L)'
;LEAFQLNLIWFHLYHWQRETDLDSSGFEHVFVGETKSGTEIIGFHNWVQFYLQEKNQHLDYKGYKAREHDLPEQDDHVLNLHFSWNGVVMPVGSAFIGTSPEFEMAVFTIVFLMNTERSTTVVVNTDQCQMELVVIRHGRSLGTAYCCSAATADMSGSTLMWIHHFIHF
;
A
#
# COMPACT_ATOMS: atom_id res chain seq x y z
N LEU A 1 27.71 -5.19 -3.63
CA LEU A 1 27.36 -4.39 -2.43
C LEU A 1 25.89 -3.96 -2.45
N GLU A 2 25.37 -3.47 -3.58
CA GLU A 2 23.99 -2.96 -3.70
C GLU A 2 22.90 -4.02 -3.54
N ALA A 3 23.09 -5.23 -4.09
CA ALA A 3 22.13 -6.32 -3.94
C ALA A 3 21.89 -6.73 -2.47
N PHE A 4 22.92 -6.66 -1.62
CA PHE A 4 22.80 -6.96 -0.19
C PHE A 4 21.99 -5.88 0.54
N GLN A 5 22.10 -4.61 0.11
CA GLN A 5 21.37 -3.51 0.73
C GLN A 5 19.87 -3.62 0.45
N LEU A 6 19.47 -3.85 -0.81
CA LEU A 6 18.05 -4.08 -1.13
C LEU A 6 17.50 -5.31 -0.43
N ASN A 7 18.29 -6.39 -0.36
CA ASN A 7 17.91 -7.59 0.36
C ASN A 7 17.63 -7.29 1.85
N LEU A 8 18.51 -6.52 2.50
CA LEU A 8 18.34 -6.13 3.89
C LEU A 8 17.10 -5.24 4.12
N ILE A 9 16.84 -4.32 3.19
CA ILE A 9 15.72 -3.38 3.30
C ILE A 9 14.38 -4.12 3.19
N TRP A 10 14.25 -5.00 2.20
CA TRP A 10 12.96 -5.56 1.80
C TRP A 10 12.69 -6.97 2.33
N PHE A 11 13.71 -7.82 2.43
CA PHE A 11 13.52 -9.26 2.61
C PHE A 11 14.12 -9.80 3.92
N HIS A 12 14.86 -9.00 4.67
CA HIS A 12 15.36 -9.42 5.96
C HIS A 12 14.22 -9.50 6.97
N LEU A 13 14.05 -10.67 7.58
CA LEU A 13 13.01 -10.88 8.58
C LEU A 13 13.28 -10.08 9.85
N TYR A 14 12.22 -9.58 10.46
CA TYR A 14 12.23 -8.92 11.75
C TYR A 14 11.00 -9.31 12.56
N HIS A 15 11.08 -9.08 13.87
CA HIS A 15 9.94 -9.27 14.77
C HIS A 15 8.98 -8.11 14.61
N TRP A 16 7.73 -8.36 14.20
CA TRP A 16 6.71 -7.30 14.21
C TRP A 16 6.36 -6.89 15.65
N GLN A 17 6.30 -7.85 16.57
CA GLN A 17 6.13 -7.63 18.00
C GLN A 17 7.32 -8.20 18.78
N ARG A 18 7.71 -7.55 19.88
CA ARG A 18 8.91 -7.90 20.65
C ARG A 18 8.97 -9.35 21.17
N GLU A 19 7.84 -10.06 21.19
CA GLU A 19 7.69 -11.42 21.73
C GLU A 19 7.28 -12.46 20.66
N THR A 20 7.26 -12.11 19.37
CA THR A 20 6.98 -13.06 18.28
C THR A 20 8.26 -13.60 17.65
N ASP A 21 8.17 -14.64 16.83
CA ASP A 21 9.28 -15.10 16.01
C ASP A 21 9.66 -14.06 14.94
N LEU A 22 10.75 -14.27 14.21
CA LEU A 22 11.06 -13.47 13.03
C LEU A 22 10.01 -13.79 11.96
N ASP A 23 8.98 -12.96 11.89
CA ASP A 23 7.71 -13.29 11.24
C ASP A 23 7.30 -12.32 10.13
N SER A 24 8.03 -11.21 9.95
CA SER A 24 7.68 -10.18 8.98
C SER A 24 8.88 -9.63 8.21
N SER A 25 8.62 -9.16 7.00
CA SER A 25 9.57 -8.41 6.16
C SER A 25 8.86 -7.23 5.47
N GLY A 26 9.64 -6.24 5.02
CA GLY A 26 9.08 -5.10 4.31
C GLY A 26 8.36 -5.49 3.01
N PHE A 27 8.84 -6.54 2.34
CA PHE A 27 8.19 -7.09 1.14
C PHE A 27 6.84 -7.71 1.48
N GLU A 28 6.77 -8.55 2.51
CA GLU A 28 5.51 -9.16 2.94
C GLU A 28 4.49 -8.09 3.31
N HIS A 29 4.92 -7.10 4.10
CA HIS A 29 4.04 -6.06 4.59
C HIS A 29 3.45 -5.17 3.49
N VAL A 30 4.24 -4.83 2.46
CA VAL A 30 3.82 -3.92 1.38
C VAL A 30 3.13 -4.68 0.24
N PHE A 31 3.74 -5.78 -0.24
CA PHE A 31 3.34 -6.45 -1.48
C PHE A 31 2.51 -7.72 -1.28
N VAL A 32 2.70 -8.45 -0.17
CA VAL A 32 1.95 -9.70 0.07
C VAL A 32 0.68 -9.44 0.90
N GLY A 33 0.78 -8.50 1.84
CA GLY A 33 -0.21 -8.24 2.86
C GLY A 33 -0.01 -9.13 4.09
N GLU A 34 -0.24 -8.56 5.27
CA GLU A 34 -0.05 -9.23 6.56
C GLU A 34 -1.24 -8.97 7.47
N THR A 35 -1.57 -9.99 8.27
CA THR A 35 -2.56 -9.86 9.34
C THR A 35 -1.92 -10.08 10.70
N LYS A 36 -2.27 -9.25 11.67
CA LYS A 36 -1.95 -9.47 13.07
C LYS A 36 -2.98 -10.42 13.69
N SER A 37 -2.51 -11.59 14.07
CA SER A 37 -3.32 -12.66 14.71
C SER A 37 -4.57 -13.06 13.92
N GLY A 38 -4.62 -12.81 12.61
CA GLY A 38 -5.79 -13.07 11.77
C GLY A 38 -7.00 -12.17 12.04
N THR A 39 -6.87 -11.13 12.88
CA THR A 39 -8.00 -10.26 13.29
C THR A 39 -7.89 -8.84 12.78
N GLU A 40 -6.71 -8.44 12.33
CA GLU A 40 -6.41 -7.08 11.90
C GLU A 40 -5.47 -7.14 10.69
N ILE A 41 -5.80 -6.46 9.59
CA ILE A 41 -4.90 -6.31 8.46
C ILE A 41 -3.94 -5.17 8.82
N ILE A 42 -2.63 -5.47 8.84
CA ILE A 42 -1.59 -4.52 9.24
C ILE A 42 -0.76 -4.01 8.06
N GLY A 43 -0.77 -4.74 6.93
CA GLY A 43 -0.19 -4.32 5.67
C GLY A 43 -0.99 -4.93 4.53
N PHE A 44 -1.22 -4.18 3.44
CA PHE A 44 -1.82 -4.62 2.17
C PHE A 44 -1.94 -3.39 1.26
N HIS A 45 -0.92 -3.05 0.47
CA HIS A 45 -0.88 -1.77 -0.27
C HIS A 45 -0.65 -1.89 -1.77
N ASN A 46 -0.53 -3.12 -2.29
CA ASN A 46 -0.23 -3.36 -3.70
C ASN A 46 -1.47 -3.77 -4.49
N TRP A 47 -1.71 -3.12 -5.64
CA TRP A 47 -2.89 -3.37 -6.47
C TRP A 47 -2.86 -4.71 -7.21
N VAL A 48 -1.68 -5.23 -7.55
CA VAL A 48 -1.57 -6.55 -8.18
C VAL A 48 -2.03 -7.60 -7.16
N GLN A 49 -1.57 -7.48 -5.91
CA GLN A 49 -2.05 -8.36 -4.84
C GLN A 49 -3.54 -8.18 -4.56
N PHE A 50 -4.05 -6.95 -4.57
CA PHE A 50 -5.48 -6.67 -4.46
C PHE A 50 -6.27 -7.45 -5.52
N TYR A 51 -5.89 -7.32 -6.79
CA TYR A 51 -6.50 -8.04 -7.90
C TYR A 51 -6.46 -9.55 -7.69
N LEU A 52 -5.28 -10.10 -7.38
CA LEU A 52 -5.12 -11.54 -7.23
C LEU A 52 -5.99 -12.09 -6.09
N GLN A 53 -6.12 -11.37 -4.97
CA GLN A 53 -6.99 -11.79 -3.86
C GLN A 53 -8.47 -11.63 -4.19
N GLU A 54 -8.87 -10.59 -4.93
CA GLU A 54 -10.26 -10.39 -5.38
C GLU A 54 -10.66 -11.50 -6.37
N LYS A 55 -9.81 -11.77 -7.36
CA LYS A 55 -10.01 -12.84 -8.35
C LYS A 55 -10.17 -14.22 -7.71
N ASN A 56 -9.46 -14.46 -6.61
CA ASN A 56 -9.53 -15.70 -5.84
C ASN A 56 -10.64 -15.69 -4.77
N GLN A 57 -11.51 -14.68 -4.74
CA GLN A 57 -12.61 -14.53 -3.79
C GLN A 57 -12.19 -14.45 -2.31
N HIS A 58 -10.92 -14.13 -2.06
CA HIS A 58 -10.41 -13.87 -0.71
C HIS A 58 -10.60 -12.41 -0.30
N LEU A 59 -10.74 -11.51 -1.28
CA LEU A 59 -10.98 -10.09 -1.05
C LEU A 59 -12.38 -9.71 -1.53
N ASP A 60 -13.09 -8.97 -0.68
CA ASP A 60 -14.40 -8.40 -0.95
C ASP A 60 -14.28 -6.86 -0.99
N TYR A 61 -14.40 -6.31 -2.20
CA TYR A 61 -14.31 -4.87 -2.45
C TYR A 61 -15.61 -4.16 -2.06
N LYS A 62 -15.49 -3.11 -1.25
CA LYS A 62 -16.63 -2.37 -0.68
C LYS A 62 -16.76 -0.94 -1.17
N GLY A 63 -15.80 -0.46 -1.96
CA GLY A 63 -15.78 0.88 -2.52
C GLY A 63 -14.45 1.60 -2.32
N TYR A 64 -14.43 2.87 -2.69
CA TYR A 64 -13.29 3.76 -2.54
C TYR A 64 -13.72 5.07 -1.89
N LYS A 65 -12.79 5.85 -1.36
CA LYS A 65 -13.04 7.23 -0.89
C LYS A 65 -12.59 8.23 -1.96
N ALA A 66 -13.55 8.92 -2.56
CA ALA A 66 -13.34 10.04 -3.48
C ALA A 66 -12.83 11.29 -2.74
N ARG A 67 -12.19 12.23 -3.45
CA ARG A 67 -12.05 13.62 -2.97
C ARG A 67 -13.38 14.34 -3.16
N GLU A 68 -13.63 15.40 -2.38
CA GLU A 68 -14.83 16.22 -2.57
C GLU A 68 -14.77 16.90 -3.96
N HIS A 69 -15.87 16.79 -4.71
CA HIS A 69 -16.04 17.29 -6.09
C HIS A 69 -15.29 16.58 -7.24
N ASP A 70 -14.40 15.63 -6.94
CA ASP A 70 -13.73 14.82 -7.96
C ASP A 70 -14.14 13.35 -7.81
N LEU A 71 -14.97 12.88 -8.74
CA LEU A 71 -15.06 11.44 -9.00
C LEU A 71 -13.67 10.98 -9.42
N PRO A 72 -13.18 9.81 -8.95
CA PRO A 72 -11.93 9.29 -9.48
C PRO A 72 -12.07 9.14 -10.97
N GLU A 73 -11.22 9.86 -11.69
CA GLU A 73 -11.15 9.73 -13.12
C GLU A 73 -10.38 8.47 -13.48
N GLN A 74 -10.48 8.06 -14.74
CA GLN A 74 -9.77 6.89 -15.25
C GLN A 74 -8.24 6.99 -15.07
N ASP A 75 -7.74 8.21 -14.86
CA ASP A 75 -6.33 8.55 -14.71
C ASP A 75 -5.88 8.67 -13.24
N ASP A 76 -6.74 8.31 -12.27
CA ASP A 76 -6.35 8.28 -10.86
C ASP A 76 -5.44 7.08 -10.55
N HIS A 77 -4.15 7.37 -10.42
CA HIS A 77 -3.11 6.38 -10.11
C HIS A 77 -2.95 6.08 -8.61
N VAL A 78 -3.74 6.70 -7.73
CA VAL A 78 -3.73 6.46 -6.28
C VAL A 78 -5.16 6.43 -5.77
N LEU A 79 -5.57 5.33 -5.15
CA LEU A 79 -6.93 5.17 -4.60
C LEU A 79 -6.91 4.84 -3.12
N ASN A 80 -7.84 5.42 -2.38
CA ASN A 80 -8.20 5.01 -1.03
C ASN A 80 -9.29 3.94 -1.12
N LEU A 81 -8.96 2.69 -0.82
CA LEU A 81 -9.80 1.51 -0.98
C LEU A 81 -10.42 1.08 0.35
N HIS A 82 -11.67 0.66 0.29
CA HIS A 82 -12.37 -0.03 1.37
C HIS A 82 -12.67 -1.46 0.94
N PHE A 83 -12.16 -2.43 1.69
CA PHE A 83 -12.32 -3.85 1.38
C PHE A 83 -12.23 -4.70 2.66
N SER A 84 -12.66 -5.94 2.56
CA SER A 84 -12.25 -6.99 3.50
C SER A 84 -11.41 -8.06 2.83
N TRP A 85 -10.43 -8.59 3.56
CA TRP A 85 -9.59 -9.69 3.13
C TRP A 85 -9.71 -10.84 4.13
N ASN A 86 -10.08 -12.02 3.65
CA ASN A 86 -10.39 -13.20 4.47
C ASN A 86 -11.39 -12.91 5.61
N GLY A 87 -12.39 -12.07 5.33
CA GLY A 87 -13.42 -11.66 6.29
C GLY A 87 -13.01 -10.55 7.28
N VAL A 88 -11.74 -10.12 7.28
CA VAL A 88 -11.24 -9.02 8.11
C VAL A 88 -11.35 -7.71 7.33
N VAL A 89 -11.89 -6.66 7.95
CA VAL A 89 -12.05 -5.35 7.30
C VAL A 89 -10.76 -4.54 7.38
N MET A 90 -10.30 -3.99 6.26
CA MET A 90 -9.20 -3.02 6.23
C MET A 90 -9.75 -1.64 6.66
N PRO A 91 -9.25 -1.04 7.77
CA PRO A 91 -9.78 0.24 8.25
C PRO A 91 -9.57 1.38 7.25
N VAL A 92 -8.37 1.47 6.68
CA VAL A 92 -7.97 2.41 5.63
C VAL A 92 -6.94 1.72 4.76
N GLY A 93 -7.30 1.40 3.51
CA GLY A 93 -6.35 0.92 2.52
C GLY A 93 -6.08 2.01 1.50
N SER A 94 -4.83 2.16 1.09
CA SER A 94 -4.48 2.96 -0.07
C SER A 94 -3.43 2.23 -0.90
N ALA A 95 -3.53 2.37 -2.21
CA ALA A 95 -2.68 1.70 -3.17
C ALA A 95 -2.45 2.57 -4.40
N PHE A 96 -1.28 2.42 -5.01
CA PHE A 96 -1.08 2.82 -6.39
C PHE A 96 -1.92 1.94 -7.30
N ILE A 97 -2.36 2.45 -8.45
CA ILE A 97 -3.13 1.70 -9.45
C ILE A 97 -2.42 1.75 -10.80
N GLY A 98 -2.19 0.58 -11.39
CA GLY A 98 -1.58 0.43 -12.72
C GLY A 98 -0.06 0.60 -12.75
N THR A 99 0.57 0.84 -11.60
CA THR A 99 2.03 0.89 -11.45
C THR A 99 2.67 -0.49 -11.54
N SER A 100 3.94 -0.57 -11.91
CA SER A 100 4.68 -1.82 -11.80
C SER A 100 5.23 -2.04 -10.38
N PRO A 101 5.37 -3.29 -9.90
CA PRO A 101 5.96 -3.57 -8.59
C PRO A 101 7.37 -2.98 -8.43
N GLU A 102 8.17 -2.96 -9.50
CA GLU A 102 9.49 -2.35 -9.48
C GLU A 102 9.45 -0.82 -9.33
N PHE A 103 8.43 -0.13 -9.85
CA PHE A 103 8.24 1.30 -9.62
C PHE A 103 7.97 1.58 -8.14
N GLU A 104 7.01 0.86 -7.54
CA GLU A 104 6.67 1.00 -6.12
C GLU A 104 7.88 0.71 -5.23
N MET A 105 8.58 -0.40 -5.51
CA MET A 105 9.78 -0.79 -4.77
C MET A 105 10.90 0.26 -4.90
N ALA A 106 11.10 0.85 -6.08
CA ALA A 106 12.11 1.89 -6.31
C ALA A 106 11.79 3.16 -5.53
N VAL A 107 10.55 3.67 -5.64
CA VAL A 107 10.12 4.90 -4.96
C VAL A 107 10.20 4.76 -3.45
N PHE A 108 9.70 3.67 -2.87
CA PHE A 108 9.79 3.45 -1.44
C PHE A 108 11.22 3.23 -0.95
N THR A 109 12.09 2.62 -1.77
CA THR A 109 13.52 2.51 -1.45
C THR A 109 14.18 3.89 -1.42
N ILE A 110 13.89 4.77 -2.39
CA ILE A 110 14.43 6.12 -2.41
C ILE A 110 14.02 6.86 -1.15
N VAL A 111 12.74 6.88 -0.80
CA VAL A 111 12.23 7.55 0.40
C VAL A 111 12.86 6.97 1.67
N PHE A 112 13.00 5.64 1.76
CA PHE A 112 13.67 4.98 2.87
C PHE A 112 15.13 5.45 3.04
N LEU A 113 15.85 5.68 1.94
CA LEU A 113 17.25 6.09 1.94
C LEU A 113 17.46 7.60 2.19
N MET A 114 16.42 8.42 2.14
CA MET A 114 16.54 9.88 2.33
C MET A 114 17.00 10.26 3.74
N ASN A 115 16.65 9.48 4.77
CA ASN A 115 17.07 9.70 6.15
C ASN A 115 16.93 8.41 7.00
N THR A 116 17.30 8.49 8.28
CA THR A 116 17.26 7.38 9.24
C THR A 116 16.14 7.50 10.28
N GLU A 117 15.20 8.43 10.10
CA GLU A 117 14.07 8.62 10.98
C GLU A 117 13.12 7.42 10.94
N ARG A 118 12.33 7.25 12.00
CA ARG A 118 11.36 6.15 12.09
C ARG A 118 10.25 6.27 11.03
N SER A 119 9.85 7.48 10.70
CA SER A 119 8.79 7.77 9.73
C SER A 119 9.25 8.89 8.81
N THR A 120 9.11 8.68 7.51
CA THR A 120 9.37 9.70 6.49
C THR A 120 8.13 9.86 5.64
N THR A 121 7.66 11.09 5.51
CA THR A 121 6.57 11.47 4.60
C THR A 121 7.12 12.43 3.57
N VAL A 122 6.91 12.13 2.29
CA VAL A 122 7.32 12.97 1.16
C VAL A 122 6.10 13.28 0.31
N VAL A 123 5.86 14.56 0.06
CA VAL A 123 4.85 15.01 -0.91
C VAL A 123 5.50 15.00 -2.29
N VAL A 124 4.92 14.24 -3.21
CA VAL A 124 5.34 14.18 -4.61
C VAL A 124 4.24 14.82 -5.46
N ASN A 125 4.63 15.80 -6.25
CA ASN A 125 3.78 16.41 -7.26
C ASN A 125 4.15 15.83 -8.62
N THR A 126 3.15 15.28 -9.29
CA THR A 126 3.22 14.92 -10.71
C THR A 126 2.29 15.83 -11.49
N ASP A 127 2.37 15.82 -12.82
CA ASP A 127 1.47 16.60 -13.67
C ASP A 127 0.00 16.20 -13.49
N GLN A 128 -0.26 14.98 -13.01
CA GLN A 128 -1.59 14.37 -12.89
C GLN A 128 -2.13 14.38 -11.46
N CYS A 129 -1.26 14.29 -10.45
CA CYS A 129 -1.72 14.25 -9.06
C CYS A 129 -0.63 14.66 -8.06
N GLN A 130 -1.10 15.12 -6.89
CA GLN A 130 -0.30 15.23 -5.68
C GLN A 130 -0.55 14.02 -4.78
N MET A 131 0.54 13.35 -4.40
CA MET A 131 0.52 12.17 -3.54
C MET A 131 1.48 12.34 -2.38
N GLU A 132 1.13 11.75 -1.24
CA GLU A 132 2.01 11.58 -0.11
C GLU A 132 2.55 10.15 -0.10
N LEU A 133 3.86 10.02 -0.01
CA LEU A 133 4.54 8.75 0.18
C LEU A 133 4.94 8.66 1.65
N VAL A 134 4.44 7.63 2.34
CA VAL A 134 4.76 7.36 3.73
C VAL A 134 5.60 6.10 3.79
N VAL A 135 6.78 6.18 4.41
CA VAL A 135 7.64 5.03 4.69
C VAL A 135 7.92 4.99 6.19
N ILE A 136 7.62 3.85 6.81
CA ILE A 136 7.94 3.56 8.21
C ILE A 136 9.09 2.56 8.25
N ARG A 137 10.13 2.93 8.97
CA ARG A 137 11.36 2.17 9.12
C ARG A 137 11.28 1.24 10.33
N HIS A 138 11.73 0.00 10.16
CA HIS A 138 12.00 -0.94 11.24
C HIS A 138 13.51 -1.21 11.33
N GLY A 139 14.22 -0.33 12.05
CA GLY A 139 15.68 -0.38 12.14
C GLY A 139 16.36 -0.21 10.78
N ARG A 140 16.95 -1.29 10.26
CA ARG A 140 17.63 -1.30 8.95
C ARG A 140 16.75 -1.82 7.81
N SER A 141 15.53 -2.21 8.11
CA SER A 141 14.56 -2.76 7.16
C SER A 141 13.36 -1.83 7.02
N LEU A 142 12.66 -1.96 5.90
CA LEU A 142 11.39 -1.30 5.68
C LEU A 142 10.32 -2.03 6.51
N GLY A 143 9.55 -1.27 7.28
CA GLY A 143 8.46 -1.79 8.10
C GLY A 143 7.13 -1.77 7.35
N THR A 144 6.76 -0.59 6.83
CA THR A 144 5.62 -0.42 5.92
C THR A 144 5.88 0.73 4.97
N ALA A 145 5.22 0.72 3.83
CA ALA A 145 5.22 1.82 2.89
C ALA A 145 3.92 1.84 2.11
N TYR A 146 3.36 3.02 1.93
CA TYR A 146 2.14 3.23 1.17
C TYR A 146 2.09 4.66 0.63
N CYS A 147 1.28 4.86 -0.40
CA CYS A 147 0.93 6.17 -0.91
C CYS A 147 -0.46 6.56 -0.42
N CYS A 148 -0.70 7.83 -0.13
CA CYS A 148 -2.04 8.35 0.04
C CYS A 148 -2.23 9.64 -0.75
N SER A 149 -3.48 9.94 -1.04
CA SER A 149 -3.87 11.22 -1.60
C SER A 149 -3.63 12.33 -0.57
N ALA A 150 -2.96 13.42 -0.95
CA ALA A 150 -2.59 14.52 -0.05
C ALA A 150 -3.76 15.43 0.40
N ALA A 151 -5.03 15.02 0.24
CA ALA A 151 -6.21 15.83 0.56
C ALA A 151 -7.11 15.18 1.63
N THR A 152 -7.57 16.01 2.58
CA THR A 152 -8.30 15.68 3.81
C THR A 152 -9.76 15.24 3.61
N ALA A 153 -10.30 14.50 4.59
CA ALA A 153 -11.56 13.77 4.63
C ALA A 153 -12.88 14.57 4.58
N ASP A 154 -13.91 14.06 3.87
CA ASP A 154 -15.26 13.66 4.39
C ASP A 154 -16.09 12.93 3.30
N MET A 155 -17.21 12.30 3.70
CA MET A 155 -18.00 11.27 3.02
C MET A 155 -19.01 11.76 1.97
N SER A 156 -18.99 11.22 0.74
CA SER A 156 -20.18 10.77 -0.01
C SER A 156 -19.77 9.88 -1.21
N GLY A 157 -20.61 8.89 -1.54
CA GLY A 157 -20.26 7.80 -2.45
C GLY A 157 -20.79 7.93 -3.88
N SER A 158 -20.25 7.10 -4.78
CA SER A 158 -20.99 6.32 -5.79
C SER A 158 -20.04 5.44 -6.63
N THR A 159 -20.57 4.31 -7.09
CA THR A 159 -19.91 3.18 -7.77
C THR A 159 -19.40 3.54 -9.18
N LEU A 160 -18.19 3.10 -9.55
CA LEU A 160 -17.67 3.18 -10.93
C LEU A 160 -17.28 1.78 -11.45
N MET A 161 -17.87 1.39 -12.59
CA MET A 161 -17.69 0.11 -13.31
C MET A 161 -16.29 -0.08 -13.96
N TRP A 162 -15.37 0.88 -13.83
CA TRP A 162 -14.15 0.92 -14.63
C TRP A 162 -12.94 0.21 -14.01
N ILE A 163 -12.92 -0.02 -12.69
CA ILE A 163 -11.84 -0.80 -12.04
C ILE A 163 -11.76 -2.21 -12.63
N HIS A 164 -12.91 -2.79 -13.01
CA HIS A 164 -12.96 -4.07 -13.71
C HIS A 164 -12.21 -4.04 -15.07
N HIS A 165 -12.15 -2.91 -15.79
CA HIS A 165 -11.48 -2.87 -17.09
C HIS A 165 -9.96 -2.84 -17.04
N PHE A 166 -9.35 -2.29 -15.98
CA PHE A 166 -7.89 -2.34 -15.80
C PHE A 166 -7.40 -3.66 -15.20
N ILE A 167 -8.28 -4.33 -14.46
CA ILE A 167 -7.96 -5.55 -13.73
C ILE A 167 -8.18 -6.82 -14.58
N HIS A 168 -8.94 -6.74 -15.68
CA HIS A 168 -9.23 -7.87 -16.58
C HIS A 168 -8.31 -8.02 -17.80
N PHE A 169 -7.14 -7.36 -17.85
CA PHE A 169 -6.10 -7.69 -18.83
C PHE A 169 -5.21 -8.85 -18.36
#